data_AF-A0AAW7P644-F1
#
_entry.id   AF-A0AAW7P644-F1
#
_cell.length_a   1.000
_cell.length_b   1.000
_cell.length_c   1.000
_cell.angle_alpha   90.00
_cell.angle_beta   90.00
_cell.angle_gamma   90.00
#
_symmetry.space_group_name_H-M   'P 1'
#
loop_
_entity.id
_entity.type
_entity.pdbx_description
1 polymer ?
#
loop_
_entity_poly.entity_id
_entity_poly.type
_entity_poly.pdbx_seq_one_letter_code
_entity_poly.pdbx_strand_id
1 'polypeptide(L)'
;MSKHPHYELLNLIGYGLAKFDDTFIKEFQCSSKSEFYRYIVSLGVAETTGVVKNRMDLFDPYFDNNRKGWWQKAEVYRFRKDLIDMMFGSEDVHSFAEIVKMLLASEGKKTGKTIIEKPIVRTKFKRLQETGMEAENYFIYHFDKEEKFKDGQLTDARLYGEGRIRLTSKEFEKAKEYQSNFILSLVTNLEDIPKLVLIDNPLNHFEFEKNVIKNEVVEYRSLEDLY
;
A
#
# COMPACT_ATOMS: atom_id res chain seq x y z
N MET A 1 11.96 9.61 -3.44
CA MET A 1 11.44 10.10 -2.13
C MET A 1 11.35 8.91 -1.19
N SER A 2 11.89 9.02 0.02
CA SER A 2 11.77 7.98 1.03
C SER A 2 10.31 7.81 1.48
N LYS A 3 9.91 6.58 1.82
CA LYS A 3 8.59 6.32 2.39
C LYS A 3 8.47 7.06 3.74
N HIS A 4 7.27 7.56 4.04
CA HIS A 4 7.00 8.14 5.36
C HIS A 4 7.26 7.08 6.44
N PRO A 5 7.89 7.40 7.58
CA PRO A 5 8.25 6.41 8.60
C PRO A 5 7.07 5.57 9.09
N HIS A 6 5.88 6.16 9.18
CA HIS A 6 4.63 5.51 9.58
C HIS A 6 3.72 5.12 8.40
N TYR A 7 4.29 4.66 7.28
CA TYR A 7 3.56 4.48 6.03
C TYR A 7 2.34 3.56 6.13
N GLU A 8 2.48 2.35 6.67
CA GLU A 8 1.34 1.42 6.78
C GLU A 8 0.31 1.88 7.80
N LEU A 9 0.76 2.41 8.94
CA LEU A 9 -0.14 2.94 9.97
C LEU A 9 -0.99 4.10 9.43
N LEU A 10 -0.39 5.01 8.66
CA LEU A 10 -1.11 6.09 7.98
C LEU A 10 -2.10 5.59 6.94
N ASN A 11 -1.80 4.47 6.26
CA ASN A 11 -2.75 3.88 5.31
C ASN A 11 -3.95 3.27 6.04
N LEU A 12 -3.75 2.60 7.18
CA LEU A 12 -4.84 2.08 8.00
C LEU A 12 -5.70 3.21 8.58
N ILE A 13 -5.09 4.29 9.06
CA ILE A 13 -5.81 5.48 9.52
C ILE A 13 -6.63 6.09 8.38
N GLY A 14 -6.05 6.25 7.20
CA GLY A 14 -6.74 6.77 6.02
C GLY A 14 -7.91 5.90 5.58
N TYR A 15 -7.72 4.58 5.55
CA TYR A 15 -8.76 3.61 5.24
C TYR A 15 -9.91 3.69 6.25
N GLY A 16 -9.61 3.73 7.56
CA GLY A 16 -10.61 3.84 8.61
C GLY A 16 -11.45 5.12 8.49
N LEU A 17 -10.79 6.25 8.24
CA LEU A 17 -11.45 7.53 7.99
C LEU A 17 -12.36 7.51 6.75
N ALA A 18 -11.92 6.87 5.66
CA ALA A 18 -12.68 6.82 4.42
C ALA A 18 -13.90 5.88 4.51
N LYS A 19 -13.72 4.70 5.11
CA LYS A 19 -14.76 3.65 5.19
C LYS A 19 -15.80 3.91 6.29
N PHE A 20 -15.36 4.27 7.48
CA PHE A 20 -16.20 4.33 8.68
C PHE A 20 -16.51 5.76 9.11
N ASP A 21 -15.82 6.75 8.54
CA ASP A 21 -16.13 8.16 8.71
C ASP A 21 -16.15 8.58 10.20
N ASP A 22 -17.18 9.30 10.63
CA ASP A 22 -17.34 9.78 12.00
C ASP A 22 -17.46 8.65 13.04
N THR A 23 -17.84 7.43 12.64
CA THR A 23 -17.90 6.31 13.59
C THR A 23 -16.50 5.86 14.01
N PHE A 24 -15.51 5.95 13.12
CA PHE A 24 -14.13 5.59 13.44
C PHE A 24 -13.49 6.58 14.39
N ILE A 25 -13.65 7.89 14.19
CA ILE A 25 -13.04 8.89 15.08
C ILE A 25 -13.62 8.85 16.50
N LYS A 26 -14.88 8.44 16.66
CA LYS A 26 -15.54 8.28 17.96
C LYS A 26 -14.91 7.18 18.79
N GLU A 27 -14.38 6.13 18.17
CA GLU A 27 -13.61 5.08 18.85
C GLU A 27 -12.33 5.64 19.51
N PHE A 28 -11.82 6.79 19.03
CA PHE A 28 -10.70 7.53 19.59
C PHE A 28 -11.14 8.70 20.49
N GLN A 29 -12.41 8.76 20.87
CA GLN A 29 -12.99 9.82 21.71
C GLN A 29 -12.87 11.22 21.08
N CYS A 30 -12.72 11.31 19.76
CA CYS A 30 -12.70 12.57 19.03
C CYS A 30 -14.12 12.93 18.58
N SER A 31 -14.51 14.18 18.82
CA SER A 31 -15.81 14.73 18.46
C SER A 31 -15.91 15.17 16.99
N SER A 32 -14.76 15.39 16.34
CA SER A 32 -14.68 15.84 14.95
C SER A 32 -13.43 15.33 14.24
N LYS A 33 -13.47 15.23 12.91
CA LYS A 33 -12.29 14.86 12.10
C LYS A 33 -11.11 15.78 12.32
N SER A 34 -11.36 17.08 12.46
CA SER A 34 -10.32 18.07 12.74
C SER A 34 -9.63 17.80 14.08
N GLU A 35 -10.37 17.38 15.10
CA GLU A 35 -9.81 16.94 16.38
C GLU A 35 -8.99 15.66 16.22
N PHE A 36 -9.53 14.67 15.51
CA PHE A 36 -8.81 13.43 15.23
C PHE A 36 -7.50 13.67 14.47
N TYR A 37 -7.48 14.55 13.47
CA TYR A 37 -6.24 14.87 12.75
C TYR A 37 -5.19 15.50 13.66
N ARG A 38 -5.60 16.42 14.54
CA ARG A 38 -4.69 17.01 15.54
C ARG A 38 -4.19 15.96 16.53
N TYR A 39 -5.04 15.02 16.92
CA TYR A 39 -4.67 13.90 17.78
C TYR A 39 -3.61 13.00 17.13
N ILE A 40 -3.78 12.60 15.87
CA ILE A 40 -2.76 11.79 15.16
C ILE A 40 -1.43 12.55 15.01
N VAL A 41 -1.48 13.86 14.77
CA VAL A 41 -0.28 14.72 14.74
C VAL A 41 0.38 14.82 16.11
N SER A 42 -0.39 14.95 17.21
CA SER A 42 0.17 15.03 18.56
C SER A 42 0.84 13.72 19.01
N LEU A 43 0.45 12.58 18.45
CA LEU A 43 1.15 11.30 18.61
C LEU A 43 2.46 11.22 17.79
N GLY A 44 2.75 12.21 16.94
CA GLY A 44 3.92 12.21 16.06
C GLY A 44 3.86 11.12 14.98
N VAL A 45 2.65 10.75 14.53
CA VAL A 45 2.43 9.78 13.44
C VAL A 45 2.41 10.49 12.08
N ALA A 46 2.07 11.77 12.07
CA ALA A 46 2.04 12.63 10.89
C ALA A 46 2.63 14.01 11.23
N GLU A 47 3.32 14.62 10.27
CA GLU A 47 3.88 15.97 10.42
C GLU A 47 2.81 17.06 10.46
N THR A 48 1.73 16.89 9.69
CA THR A 48 0.63 17.87 9.62
C THR A 48 -0.72 17.17 9.52
N THR A 49 -1.79 17.90 9.87
CA THR A 49 -3.17 17.42 9.70
C THR A 49 -3.51 17.16 8.23
N GLY A 50 -2.86 17.90 7.31
CA GLY A 50 -2.95 17.69 5.87
C GLY A 50 -2.44 16.32 5.43
N VAL A 51 -1.38 15.80 6.06
CA VAL A 51 -0.88 14.44 5.76
C VAL A 51 -1.94 13.38 6.10
N VAL A 52 -2.61 13.52 7.25
CA VAL A 52 -3.68 12.61 7.68
C VAL A 52 -4.88 12.70 6.74
N LYS A 53 -5.32 13.93 6.41
CA LYS A 53 -6.40 14.15 5.45
C LYS A 53 -6.09 13.57 4.08
N ASN A 54 -4.88 13.77 3.56
CA ASN A 54 -4.47 13.24 2.26
C ASN A 54 -4.50 11.70 2.22
N ARG A 55 -4.27 11.04 3.37
CA ARG A 55 -4.41 9.59 3.47
C ARG A 55 -5.88 9.15 3.41
N MET A 56 -6.81 9.90 4.00
CA MET A 56 -8.25 9.67 3.81
C MET A 56 -8.66 9.90 2.35
N ASP A 57 -8.26 11.03 1.74
CA ASP A 57 -8.60 11.39 0.35
C ASP A 57 -8.14 10.30 -0.64
N LEU A 58 -7.05 9.60 -0.35
CA LEU A 58 -6.54 8.47 -1.16
C LEU A 58 -7.54 7.30 -1.21
N PHE A 59 -8.25 7.03 -0.12
CA PHE A 59 -9.17 5.89 0.02
C PHE A 59 -10.64 6.23 -0.20
N ASP A 60 -11.02 7.50 -0.07
CA ASP A 60 -12.39 7.97 -0.32
C ASP A 60 -13.02 7.42 -1.62
N PRO A 61 -12.32 7.31 -2.76
CA PRO A 61 -12.90 6.80 -4.01
C PRO A 61 -13.41 5.35 -3.98
N TYR A 62 -13.05 4.54 -2.97
CA TYR A 62 -13.40 3.12 -2.92
C TYR A 62 -14.58 2.81 -2.00
N PHE A 63 -15.12 3.79 -1.29
CA PHE A 63 -16.21 3.61 -0.35
C PHE A 63 -17.41 4.46 -0.75
N ASP A 64 -18.60 3.96 -0.42
CA ASP A 64 -19.84 4.71 -0.61
C ASP A 64 -19.94 5.80 0.45
N ASN A 65 -19.25 6.91 0.20
CA ASN A 65 -19.26 8.09 1.05
C ASN A 65 -19.43 9.36 0.19
N ASN A 66 -19.80 10.47 0.81
CA ASN A 66 -20.09 11.72 0.09
C ASN A 66 -18.83 12.48 -0.40
N ARG A 67 -17.63 11.91 -0.26
CA ARG A 67 -16.35 12.54 -0.60
C ARG A 67 -15.78 11.91 -1.84
N LYS A 68 -15.34 12.74 -2.79
CA LYS A 68 -14.69 12.25 -4.01
C LYS A 68 -13.23 11.83 -3.79
N GLY A 69 -12.54 12.41 -2.82
CA GLY A 69 -11.10 12.19 -2.62
C GLY A 69 -10.26 12.38 -3.90
N TRP A 70 -9.20 11.59 -4.02
CA TRP A 70 -8.32 11.54 -5.19
C TRP A 70 -8.80 10.52 -6.22
N TRP A 71 -10.06 10.61 -6.63
CA TRP A 71 -10.70 9.68 -7.57
C TRP A 71 -9.94 9.51 -8.90
N GLN A 72 -9.30 10.58 -9.41
CA GLN A 72 -8.46 10.52 -10.61
C GLN A 72 -7.24 9.60 -10.47
N LYS A 73 -6.87 9.24 -9.24
CA LYS A 73 -5.75 8.35 -8.92
C LYS A 73 -6.20 7.03 -8.27
N ALA A 74 -7.49 6.71 -8.32
CA ALA A 74 -8.03 5.50 -7.69
C ALA A 74 -7.31 4.23 -8.18
N GLU A 75 -7.13 4.04 -9.47
CA GLU A 75 -6.42 2.84 -9.96
C GLU A 75 -4.95 2.75 -9.51
N VAL A 76 -4.30 3.90 -9.30
CA VAL A 76 -2.90 3.95 -8.82
C VAL A 76 -2.80 3.47 -7.37
N TYR A 77 -3.85 3.63 -6.57
CA TYR A 77 -3.82 3.39 -5.14
C TYR A 77 -4.69 2.21 -4.68
N ARG A 78 -5.41 1.57 -5.62
CA ARG A 78 -6.27 0.39 -5.40
C ARG A 78 -5.56 -0.71 -4.62
N PHE A 79 -4.28 -0.98 -4.93
CA PHE A 79 -3.50 -2.02 -4.25
C PHE A 79 -3.45 -1.84 -2.72
N ARG A 80 -3.37 -0.59 -2.23
CA ARG A 80 -3.31 -0.31 -0.78
C ARG A 80 -4.61 -0.69 -0.11
N LYS A 81 -5.73 -0.42 -0.79
CA LYS A 81 -7.07 -0.76 -0.33
C LYS A 81 -7.24 -2.28 -0.33
N ASP A 82 -6.86 -2.96 -1.42
CA ASP A 82 -7.06 -4.41 -1.54
C ASP A 82 -6.22 -5.20 -0.53
N LEU A 83 -5.00 -4.72 -0.24
CA LEU A 83 -4.17 -5.26 0.83
C LEU A 83 -4.84 -5.15 2.20
N ILE A 84 -5.39 -3.98 2.54
CA ILE A 84 -6.10 -3.77 3.80
C ILE A 84 -7.39 -4.61 3.83
N ASP A 85 -8.09 -4.75 2.71
CA ASP A 85 -9.31 -5.56 2.63
C ASP A 85 -9.04 -7.05 2.88
N MET A 86 -7.96 -7.59 2.31
CA MET A 86 -7.55 -8.98 2.54
C MET A 86 -7.28 -9.28 4.02
N MET A 87 -6.79 -8.29 4.76
CA MET A 87 -6.43 -8.45 6.17
C MET A 87 -7.59 -8.15 7.12
N PHE A 88 -8.29 -7.04 6.87
CA PHE A 88 -9.19 -6.38 7.81
C PHE A 88 -10.47 -5.84 7.14
N GLY A 89 -10.73 -6.18 5.88
CA GLY A 89 -11.87 -5.67 5.12
C GLY A 89 -13.23 -6.07 5.68
N SER A 90 -13.29 -7.22 6.36
CA SER A 90 -14.50 -7.73 7.03
C SER A 90 -14.67 -7.23 8.47
N GLU A 91 -13.71 -6.48 9.02
CA GLU A 91 -13.80 -5.97 10.39
C GLU A 91 -14.86 -4.87 10.50
N ASP A 92 -15.57 -4.85 11.63
CA ASP A 92 -16.42 -3.71 11.99
C ASP A 92 -15.58 -2.53 12.50
N VAL A 93 -16.22 -1.37 12.68
CA VAL A 93 -15.52 -0.13 13.05
C VAL A 93 -14.78 -0.25 14.38
N HIS A 94 -15.37 -0.92 15.37
CA HIS A 94 -14.78 -1.08 16.69
C HIS A 94 -13.53 -1.96 16.61
N SER A 95 -13.66 -3.13 15.99
CA SER A 95 -12.57 -4.08 15.80
C SER A 95 -11.44 -3.46 14.98
N PHE A 96 -11.76 -2.76 13.88
CA PHE A 96 -10.76 -2.04 13.09
C PHE A 96 -10.06 -0.93 13.88
N ALA A 97 -10.79 -0.15 14.69
CA ALA A 97 -10.20 0.88 15.53
C ALA A 97 -9.27 0.30 16.60
N GLU A 98 -9.62 -0.83 17.23
CA GLU A 98 -8.75 -1.53 18.17
C GLU A 98 -7.45 -2.01 17.51
N ILE A 99 -7.51 -2.46 16.24
CA ILE A 99 -6.31 -2.79 15.46
C ILE A 99 -5.40 -1.56 15.31
N VAL A 100 -5.95 -0.41 14.89
CA VAL A 100 -5.18 0.83 14.72
C VAL A 100 -4.58 1.30 16.05
N LYS A 101 -5.36 1.28 17.14
CA LYS A 101 -4.88 1.67 18.47
C LYS A 101 -3.75 0.75 18.97
N MET A 102 -3.85 -0.56 18.71
CA MET A 102 -2.81 -1.53 19.06
C MET A 102 -1.51 -1.27 18.30
N LEU A 103 -1.61 -0.91 17.03
CA LEU A 103 -0.44 -0.54 16.22
C LEU A 103 0.21 0.74 16.71
N LEU A 104 -0.59 1.76 17.05
CA LEU A 104 -0.11 2.97 17.71
C LEU A 104 0.66 2.63 18.99
N ALA A 105 0.10 1.76 19.85
CA ALA A 105 0.77 1.32 21.07
C ALA A 105 2.08 0.57 20.79
N SER A 106 2.13 -0.27 19.75
CA SER A 106 3.34 -1.01 19.35
C SER A 106 4.48 -0.11 18.87
N GLU A 107 4.16 1.06 18.32
CA GLU A 107 5.12 2.11 17.97
C GLU A 107 5.45 3.05 19.16
N GLY A 108 5.05 2.68 20.39
CA GLY A 108 5.26 3.45 21.60
C GLY A 108 4.36 4.68 21.74
N LYS A 109 3.32 4.82 20.91
CA LYS A 109 2.39 5.94 20.96
C LYS A 109 1.35 5.70 22.04
N LYS A 110 1.26 6.61 23.01
CA LYS A 110 0.30 6.50 24.12
C LYS A 110 -1.10 6.90 23.65
N THR A 111 -1.94 5.91 23.36
CA THR A 111 -3.38 6.11 23.22
C THR A 111 -4.02 6.00 24.60
N GLY A 112 -5.00 6.86 24.93
CA GLY A 112 -5.47 7.10 26.30
C GLY A 112 -6.15 5.92 27.03
N LYS A 113 -6.11 4.69 26.51
CA LYS A 113 -6.61 3.47 27.16
C LYS A 113 -5.71 2.28 26.86
N THR A 114 -5.44 1.47 27.88
CA THR A 114 -4.73 0.20 27.79
C THR A 114 -5.52 -0.77 26.92
N ILE A 115 -4.92 -1.24 25.83
CA ILE A 115 -5.53 -2.19 24.90
C ILE A 115 -5.15 -3.60 25.33
N ILE A 116 -6.11 -4.52 25.29
CA ILE A 116 -5.84 -5.94 25.43
C ILE A 116 -5.14 -6.38 24.14
N GLU A 117 -3.84 -6.68 24.21
CA GLU A 117 -3.09 -7.21 23.06
C GLU A 117 -3.79 -8.46 22.52
N LYS A 118 -4.21 -8.44 21.26
CA LYS A 118 -4.60 -9.65 20.52
C LYS A 118 -3.35 -10.16 19.78
N PRO A 119 -2.69 -11.24 20.23
CA PRO A 119 -1.42 -11.69 19.68
C PRO A 119 -1.48 -11.92 18.17
N ILE A 120 -2.60 -12.50 17.69
CA ILE A 120 -2.80 -12.86 16.28
C ILE A 120 -2.72 -11.65 15.34
N VAL A 121 -3.28 -10.51 15.74
CA VAL A 121 -3.29 -9.30 14.90
C VAL A 121 -1.89 -8.69 14.84
N ARG A 122 -1.21 -8.61 15.99
CA ARG A 122 0.19 -8.19 16.06
C ARG A 122 1.08 -9.08 15.20
N THR A 123 0.89 -10.40 15.27
CA THR A 123 1.61 -11.37 14.46
C THR A 123 1.33 -11.20 12.96
N LYS A 124 0.08 -11.04 12.52
CA LYS A 124 -0.26 -10.83 11.10
C LYS A 124 0.36 -9.54 10.53
N PHE A 125 0.33 -8.44 11.28
CA PHE A 125 0.88 -7.17 10.83
C PHE A 125 2.42 -7.17 10.82
N LYS A 126 3.04 -7.67 11.90
CA LYS A 126 4.50 -7.80 12.00
C LYS A 126 5.03 -8.70 10.88
N ARG A 127 4.37 -9.83 10.61
CA ARG A 127 4.69 -10.71 9.48
C ARG A 127 4.62 -9.99 8.14
N LEU A 128 3.73 -9.04 7.92
CA LEU A 128 3.63 -8.33 6.63
C LEU A 128 4.81 -7.37 6.41
N GLN A 129 5.13 -6.58 7.44
CA GLN A 129 6.30 -5.69 7.42
C GLN A 129 7.61 -6.49 7.32
N GLU A 130 7.72 -7.57 8.09
CA GLU A 130 8.87 -8.48 8.08
C GLU A 130 8.98 -9.21 6.74
N THR A 131 7.93 -9.84 6.21
CA THR A 131 8.01 -10.60 4.94
C THR A 131 8.34 -9.70 3.74
N GLY A 132 7.80 -8.49 3.66
CA GLY A 132 8.17 -7.53 2.62
C GLY A 132 9.63 -7.08 2.73
N MET A 133 10.09 -6.76 3.94
CA MET A 133 11.45 -6.29 4.19
C MET A 133 12.50 -7.42 4.08
N GLU A 134 12.17 -8.63 4.54
CA GLU A 134 13.00 -9.83 4.42
C GLU A 134 13.10 -10.29 2.96
N ALA A 135 12.01 -10.22 2.18
CA ALA A 135 12.07 -10.47 0.74
C ALA A 135 12.99 -9.47 0.01
N GLU A 136 12.91 -8.18 0.36
CA GLU A 136 13.79 -7.13 -0.18
C GLU A 136 15.26 -7.37 0.21
N ASN A 137 15.54 -7.61 1.50
CA ASN A 137 16.89 -7.84 2.01
C ASN A 137 17.51 -9.13 1.45
N TYR A 138 16.71 -10.20 1.36
CA TYR A 138 17.15 -11.46 0.78
C TYR A 138 17.48 -11.30 -0.70
N PHE A 139 16.64 -10.61 -1.46
CA PHE A 139 16.92 -10.33 -2.87
C PHE A 139 18.21 -9.50 -3.03
N ILE A 140 18.37 -8.41 -2.27
CA ILE A 140 19.57 -7.55 -2.35
C ILE A 140 20.85 -8.34 -1.98
N TYR A 141 20.81 -9.14 -0.92
CA TYR A 141 21.97 -9.92 -0.46
C TYR A 141 22.40 -11.03 -1.43
N HIS A 142 21.46 -11.58 -2.21
CA HIS A 142 21.73 -12.63 -3.19
C HIS A 142 21.92 -12.10 -4.61
N PHE A 143 21.50 -10.86 -4.90
CA PHE A 143 21.60 -10.24 -6.23
C PHE A 143 23.03 -10.32 -6.79
N ASP A 144 24.04 -9.88 -6.03
CA ASP A 144 25.44 -9.89 -6.47
C ASP A 144 26.08 -11.29 -6.49
N LYS A 145 25.39 -12.31 -5.96
CA LYS A 145 25.90 -13.68 -5.81
C LYS A 145 25.38 -14.64 -6.87
N GLU A 146 24.30 -14.27 -7.54
CA GLU A 146 23.74 -15.06 -8.65
C GLU A 146 24.47 -14.70 -9.94
N GLU A 147 25.13 -15.68 -10.57
CA GLU A 147 25.86 -15.48 -11.83
C GLU A 147 24.99 -14.87 -12.95
N LYS A 148 23.68 -15.13 -12.90
CA LYS A 148 22.71 -14.62 -13.87
C LYS A 148 22.46 -13.11 -13.77
N PHE A 149 22.83 -12.46 -12.67
CA PHE A 149 22.69 -11.00 -12.49
C PHE A 149 24.02 -10.24 -12.64
N LYS A 150 25.09 -10.95 -13.01
CA LYS A 150 26.38 -10.34 -13.28
C LYS A 150 26.24 -9.25 -14.35
N ASP A 151 26.69 -8.04 -14.04
CA ASP A 151 26.57 -6.81 -14.84
C ASP A 151 25.15 -6.20 -14.97
N GLY A 152 24.15 -6.72 -14.25
CA GLY A 152 22.80 -6.16 -14.23
C GLY A 152 22.68 -4.88 -13.39
N GLN A 153 21.82 -3.94 -13.80
CA GLN A 153 21.48 -2.76 -13.00
C GLN A 153 20.14 -2.92 -12.29
N LEU A 154 20.13 -2.78 -10.97
CA LEU A 154 18.94 -2.91 -10.14
C LEU A 154 18.06 -1.65 -10.27
N THR A 155 16.84 -1.82 -10.76
CA THR A 155 15.82 -0.75 -10.80
C THR A 155 14.68 -1.10 -9.86
N ASP A 156 14.35 -0.17 -8.97
CA ASP A 156 13.34 -0.33 -7.93
C ASP A 156 11.92 -0.02 -8.45
N ALA A 157 11.05 -1.04 -8.49
CA ALA A 157 9.66 -0.95 -8.95
C ALA A 157 8.61 -1.19 -7.82
N ARG A 158 8.97 -0.98 -6.55
CA ARG A 158 8.17 -1.32 -5.35
C ARG A 158 6.77 -0.71 -5.22
N LEU A 159 6.39 0.21 -6.11
CA LEU A 159 5.10 0.92 -6.06
C LEU A 159 3.98 0.25 -6.87
N TYR A 160 4.23 -0.91 -7.50
CA TYR A 160 3.37 -1.43 -8.57
C TYR A 160 2.84 -2.88 -8.41
N GLY A 161 3.04 -3.57 -7.28
CA GLY A 161 2.67 -4.99 -7.13
C GLY A 161 1.39 -5.27 -6.36
N GLU A 162 0.42 -5.95 -7.00
CA GLU A 162 -0.64 -6.75 -6.35
C GLU A 162 -0.18 -8.23 -6.27
N GLY A 163 -0.90 -9.11 -5.57
CA GLY A 163 -0.55 -10.54 -5.40
C GLY A 163 -0.52 -11.41 -6.67
N ARG A 164 -0.54 -10.80 -7.88
CA ARG A 164 -0.33 -11.45 -9.19
C ARG A 164 0.83 -10.75 -9.89
N ILE A 165 1.60 -11.49 -10.70
CA ILE A 165 2.69 -10.90 -11.50
C ILE A 165 2.07 -9.95 -12.53
N ARG A 166 2.33 -8.65 -12.39
CA ARG A 166 1.87 -7.61 -13.32
C ARG A 166 3.08 -6.96 -13.98
N LEU A 167 3.03 -6.82 -15.29
CA LEU A 167 4.00 -6.06 -16.07
C LEU A 167 3.32 -4.81 -16.62
N THR A 168 3.97 -3.66 -16.49
CA THR A 168 3.61 -2.46 -17.25
C THR A 168 3.84 -2.68 -18.74
N SER A 169 3.27 -1.84 -19.61
CA SER A 169 3.51 -1.95 -21.05
C SER A 169 5.01 -1.87 -21.40
N LYS A 170 5.80 -1.07 -20.66
CA LYS A 170 7.25 -0.98 -20.89
C LYS A 170 7.96 -2.26 -20.48
N GLU A 171 7.64 -2.81 -19.31
CA GLU A 171 8.23 -4.05 -18.82
C GLU A 171 7.85 -5.25 -19.69
N PHE A 172 6.60 -5.30 -20.18
CA PHE A 172 6.15 -6.35 -21.08
C PHE A 172 6.89 -6.32 -22.42
N GLU A 173 7.07 -5.15 -23.02
CA GLU A 173 7.86 -5.01 -24.26
C GLU A 173 9.35 -5.29 -24.02
N LYS A 174 9.91 -4.88 -22.87
CA LYS A 174 11.27 -5.26 -22.50
C LYS A 174 11.42 -6.76 -22.27
N ALA A 175 10.43 -7.42 -21.69
CA ALA A 175 10.43 -8.87 -21.52
C ALA A 175 10.40 -9.60 -22.88
N LYS A 176 9.68 -9.07 -23.88
CA LYS A 176 9.74 -9.57 -25.27
C LYS A 176 11.09 -9.33 -25.94
N GLU A 177 11.70 -8.16 -25.71
CA GLU A 177 12.99 -7.77 -26.28
C GLU A 177 14.13 -8.63 -25.73
N TYR A 178 14.18 -8.77 -24.40
CA TYR A 178 15.26 -9.46 -23.70
C TYR A 178 15.05 -10.97 -23.57
N GLN A 179 13.80 -11.47 -23.69
CA GLN A 179 13.46 -12.89 -23.65
C GLN A 179 14.08 -13.60 -22.43
N SER A 180 14.97 -14.57 -22.65
CA SER A 180 15.67 -15.31 -21.58
C SER A 180 16.59 -14.43 -20.73
N ASN A 181 16.92 -13.22 -21.18
CA ASN A 181 17.67 -12.22 -20.40
C ASN A 181 16.74 -11.33 -19.55
N PHE A 182 15.41 -11.47 -19.65
CA PHE A 182 14.47 -10.90 -18.70
C PHE A 182 14.15 -11.95 -17.63
N ILE A 183 14.65 -11.72 -16.43
CA ILE A 183 14.52 -12.66 -15.31
C ILE A 183 13.54 -12.10 -14.29
N LEU A 184 12.49 -12.86 -14.01
CA LEU A 184 11.61 -12.60 -12.88
C LEU A 184 12.18 -13.29 -11.62
N SER A 185 12.51 -12.50 -10.60
CA SER A 185 12.93 -12.99 -9.29
C SER A 185 11.77 -13.00 -8.31
N LEU A 186 11.47 -14.17 -7.74
CA LEU A 186 10.42 -14.36 -6.74
C LEU A 186 11.06 -14.88 -5.46
N VAL A 187 10.90 -14.16 -4.35
CA VAL A 187 11.24 -14.69 -3.03
C VAL A 187 9.98 -15.33 -2.46
N THR A 188 10.06 -16.64 -2.22
CA THR A 188 8.94 -17.48 -1.77
C THR A 188 9.26 -18.11 -0.43
N ASN A 189 8.24 -18.70 0.21
CA ASN A 189 8.38 -19.44 1.46
C ASN A 189 8.97 -18.61 2.63
N LEU A 190 8.57 -17.33 2.70
CA LEU A 190 9.03 -16.38 3.72
C LEU A 190 8.60 -16.76 5.16
N GLU A 191 7.69 -17.72 5.30
CA GLU A 191 7.23 -18.22 6.60
C GLU A 191 8.08 -19.37 7.17
N ASP A 192 9.03 -19.88 6.38
CA ASP A 192 9.92 -20.99 6.73
C ASP A 192 11.34 -20.72 6.16
N ILE A 193 11.89 -21.58 5.29
CA ILE A 193 13.18 -21.33 4.63
C ILE A 193 12.92 -20.54 3.35
N PRO A 194 13.30 -19.24 3.26
CA PRO A 194 13.09 -18.44 2.07
C PRO A 194 13.79 -19.04 0.85
N LYS A 195 13.13 -19.00 -0.30
CA LYS A 195 13.68 -19.48 -1.56
C LYS A 195 13.56 -18.41 -2.63
N LEU A 196 14.69 -18.06 -3.23
CA LEU A 196 14.72 -17.28 -4.47
C LEU A 196 14.46 -18.21 -5.65
N VAL A 197 13.37 -17.94 -6.35
CA VAL A 197 12.98 -18.62 -7.58
C VAL A 197 13.22 -17.64 -8.72
N LEU A 198 14.06 -18.05 -9.67
CA LEU A 198 14.35 -17.28 -10.87
C LEU A 198 13.61 -17.91 -12.05
N ILE A 199 12.80 -17.10 -12.73
CA ILE A 199 12.08 -17.52 -13.93
C ILE A 199 12.61 -16.69 -15.10
N ASP A 200 13.38 -17.32 -15.96
CA ASP A 200 13.77 -16.73 -17.24
C ASP A 200 12.59 -16.69 -18.20
N ASN A 201 12.52 -15.63 -18.99
CA ASN A 201 11.43 -15.39 -19.94
C ASN A 201 10.03 -15.67 -19.34
N PRO A 202 9.59 -14.89 -18.34
CA PRO A 202 8.31 -15.12 -17.67
C PRO A 202 7.12 -15.13 -18.64
N LEU A 203 7.23 -14.55 -19.83
CA LEU A 203 6.20 -14.57 -20.87
C LEU A 203 5.93 -15.99 -21.44
N ASN A 204 6.88 -16.91 -21.31
CA ASN A 204 6.70 -18.32 -21.70
C ASN A 204 6.12 -19.17 -20.56
N HIS A 205 6.14 -18.66 -19.32
CA HIS A 205 5.70 -19.39 -18.13
C HIS A 205 4.33 -18.93 -17.63
N PHE A 206 3.92 -17.70 -17.97
CA PHE A 206 2.66 -17.11 -17.56
C PHE A 206 1.93 -16.48 -18.75
N GLU A 207 0.60 -16.62 -18.76
CA GLU A 207 -0.25 -15.91 -19.71
C GLU A 207 -0.55 -14.50 -19.18
N PHE A 208 -0.32 -13.49 -20.03
CA PHE A 208 -0.58 -12.09 -19.70
C PHE A 208 -1.71 -11.55 -20.57
N GLU A 209 -2.78 -11.07 -19.92
CA GLU A 209 -3.88 -10.39 -20.59
C GLU A 209 -3.60 -8.88 -20.71
N LYS A 210 -3.65 -8.36 -21.93
CA LYS A 210 -3.47 -6.92 -22.19
C LYS A 210 -4.70 -6.15 -21.74
N ASN A 211 -4.58 -5.44 -20.63
CA ASN A 211 -5.59 -4.52 -20.14
C ASN A 211 -5.24 -3.08 -20.55
N VAL A 212 -6.07 -2.45 -21.39
CA VAL A 212 -5.89 -1.06 -21.83
C VAL A 212 -6.71 -0.14 -20.92
N ILE A 213 -6.03 0.59 -20.05
CA ILE A 213 -6.65 1.59 -19.17
C ILE A 213 -6.77 2.90 -19.95
N LYS A 214 -7.99 3.27 -20.36
CA LYS A 214 -8.29 4.59 -20.92
C LYS A 214 -8.76 5.50 -19.80
N ASN A 215 -8.07 6.62 -19.57
CA ASN A 215 -8.56 7.67 -18.70
C ASN A 215 -9.45 8.61 -19.53
N GLU A 216 -10.70 8.82 -19.13
CA GLU A 216 -11.51 9.91 -19.71
C GLU A 216 -10.91 11.25 -19.29
N VAL A 217 -10.45 12.02 -20.28
CA VAL A 217 -10.03 13.41 -20.07
C VAL A 217 -11.22 14.29 -20.36
N VAL A 218 -11.85 14.82 -19.31
CA VAL A 218 -12.93 15.80 -19.44
C VAL A 218 -12.30 17.20 -19.48
N GLU A 219 -12.34 17.84 -20.64
CA GLU A 219 -11.90 19.21 -20.85
C GLU A 219 -13.11 20.15 -20.99
N TYR A 220 -13.08 21.27 -20.27
CA TYR A 220 -13.99 22.39 -20.52
C TYR A 220 -13.18 23.49 -21.20
N ARG A 221 -13.61 23.90 -22.39
CA ARG A 221 -12.98 24.97 -23.16
C ARG A 221 -13.91 26.18 -23.19
N SER A 222 -13.36 27.39 -23.24
CA SER A 222 -14.17 28.60 -23.41
C SER A 222 -14.92 28.52 -24.73
N LEU A 223 -16.18 28.98 -24.74
CA LEU A 223 -16.96 29.15 -25.96
C LEU A 223 -16.58 30.42 -26.72
N GLU A 224 -15.78 31.27 -26.07
CA GLU A 224 -15.34 32.57 -26.56
C GLU A 224 -13.82 32.55 -26.66
N ASP A 225 -13.30 33.11 -27.75
CA ASP A 225 -11.88 33.42 -27.88
C ASP A 225 -11.57 34.65 -27.02
N LEU A 226 -10.49 34.60 -26.25
CA LEU A 226 -9.95 35.77 -25.57
C LEU A 226 -9.10 36.59 -26.56
N TYR A 227 -9.78 37.46 -27.30
CA TYR A 227 -9.28 38.50 -28.22
C TYR A 227 -8.39 38.06 -29.38
#